data_AF-A0A1Y0KVW3-F1
#
_entry.id   AF-A0A1Y0KVW3-F1
#
_cell.length_a   1.000
_cell.length_b   1.000
_cell.length_c   1.000
_cell.angle_alpha   90.00
_cell.angle_beta   90.00
_cell.angle_gamma   90.00
#
_symmetry.space_group_name_H-M   'P 1'
#
loop_
_entity.id
_entity.type
_entity.pdbx_description
1 polymer ?
#
loop_
_entity_poly.entity_id
_entity_poly.type
_entity_poly.pdbx_seq_one_letter_code
_entity_poly.pdbx_strand_id
1 'polypeptide(L)'
;MNGLPKHPLAVCYLIALGLLYPASVHAEEPATSRPIPQHSKTESWLAIQRDGRAASMKLQRATPAERELAYQRWLDSYSHSIPEFYEQETGGQMSTGGSN
;
A
#
# COMPACT_ATOMS: atom_id res chain seq x y z
N MET A 1 -29.32 46.28 21.42
CA MET A 1 -28.56 45.18 22.05
C MET A 1 -29.38 43.94 21.82
N ASN A 2 -28.77 42.94 21.19
CA ASN A 2 -29.43 41.89 20.43
C ASN A 2 -30.42 41.10 21.30
N GLY A 3 -31.66 40.99 20.81
CA GLY A 3 -32.72 40.23 21.45
C GLY A 3 -32.31 38.76 21.55
N LEU A 4 -32.22 38.28 22.79
CA LEU A 4 -32.00 36.89 23.15
C LEU A 4 -33.00 35.99 22.38
N PRO A 5 -32.56 34.90 21.73
CA PRO A 5 -33.47 34.05 20.97
C PRO A 5 -34.47 33.38 21.93
N LYS A 6 -35.76 33.64 21.72
CA LYS A 6 -36.88 33.19 22.59
C LYS A 6 -37.06 31.66 22.62
N HIS A 7 -36.30 30.91 21.84
CA HIS A 7 -36.38 29.45 21.74
C HIS A 7 -34.97 28.82 21.65
N PRO A 8 -34.15 28.86 22.72
CA PRO A 8 -32.77 28.35 22.70
C PRO A 8 -32.74 26.84 22.44
N LEU A 9 -33.75 26.11 22.90
CA LEU A 9 -33.89 24.68 22.69
C LEU A 9 -34.23 24.32 21.23
N ALA A 10 -34.99 25.16 20.54
CA ALA A 10 -35.29 24.95 19.11
C ALA A 10 -34.03 25.18 18.26
N VAL A 11 -33.20 26.16 18.62
CA VAL A 11 -31.90 26.39 17.97
C VAL A 11 -30.96 25.21 18.21
N CYS A 12 -30.87 24.71 19.44
CA CYS A 12 -30.08 23.52 19.74
C CYS A 12 -30.59 22.26 19.01
N TYR A 13 -31.92 22.10 18.89
CA TYR A 13 -32.53 20.99 18.17
C TYR A 13 -32.22 21.04 16.66
N LEU A 14 -32.26 22.23 16.05
CA LEU A 14 -31.91 22.41 14.63
C LEU A 14 -30.41 22.19 14.38
N ILE A 15 -29.54 22.58 15.31
CA ILE A 15 -28.09 22.31 15.22
C ILE A 15 -27.81 20.82 15.40
N ALA A 16 -28.46 20.15 16.36
CA ALA A 16 -28.34 18.71 16.57
C ALA A 16 -28.87 17.90 15.37
N LEU A 17 -29.96 18.35 14.73
CA LEU A 17 -30.52 17.72 13.54
C LEU A 17 -29.60 17.89 12.31
N GLY A 18 -28.89 19.01 12.19
CA GLY A 18 -27.90 19.24 11.14
C GLY A 18 -26.61 18.42 11.29
N LEU A 19 -26.19 18.13 12.52
CA LEU A 19 -25.03 17.28 12.83
C LEU A 19 -25.31 15.78 12.67
N LEU A 20 -26.57 15.37 12.67
CA LEU A 20 -27.01 13.99 12.46
C LEU A 20 -27.21 13.65 10.97
N TYR A 21 -26.92 14.59 10.06
CA TYR A 21 -26.98 14.31 8.63
C TYR A 21 -25.59 13.85 8.16
N PRO A 22 -25.40 12.57 7.81
CA PRO A 22 -24.15 12.15 7.19
C PRO A 22 -24.04 12.90 5.86
N ALA A 23 -23.02 13.74 5.73
CA ALA A 23 -22.64 14.28 4.45
C ALA A 23 -22.19 13.10 3.58
N SER A 24 -23.07 12.68 2.67
CA SER A 24 -22.70 11.73 1.62
C SER A 24 -21.63 12.38 0.76
N VAL A 25 -20.36 12.10 1.06
CA VAL A 25 -19.26 12.38 0.15
C VAL A 25 -19.45 11.43 -1.02
N HIS A 26 -20.04 11.93 -2.10
CA HIS A 26 -19.97 11.25 -3.38
C HIS A 26 -18.52 11.37 -3.85
N ALA A 27 -17.83 10.23 -3.92
CA ALA A 27 -16.60 10.15 -4.67
C ALA A 27 -16.94 10.48 -6.12
N GLU A 28 -16.44 11.62 -6.61
CA GLU A 28 -16.44 11.94 -8.03
C GLU A 28 -15.77 10.75 -8.73
N GLU A 29 -16.55 9.92 -9.44
CA GLU A 29 -15.98 8.91 -10.31
C GLU A 29 -15.07 9.65 -11.28
N PRO A 30 -13.76 9.33 -11.34
CA PRO A 30 -12.93 9.90 -12.39
C PRO A 30 -13.60 9.50 -13.70
N ALA A 31 -13.96 10.50 -14.51
CA ALA A 31 -14.56 10.32 -15.82
C ALA A 31 -13.62 9.48 -16.70
N THR A 32 -13.70 8.16 -16.58
CA THR A 32 -13.11 7.22 -17.52
C THR A 32 -14.11 7.10 -18.66
N SER A 33 -14.08 8.10 -19.56
CA SER A 33 -14.85 8.14 -20.81
C SER A 33 -14.37 7.09 -21.83
N ARG A 34 -14.05 5.88 -21.37
CA ARG A 34 -13.77 4.73 -22.21
C ARG A 34 -14.61 3.58 -21.67
N PRO A 35 -15.43 2.90 -22.49
CA PRO A 35 -16.12 1.71 -22.05
C PRO A 35 -15.06 0.75 -21.51
N ILE A 36 -15.11 0.44 -20.22
CA ILE A 36 -14.27 -0.62 -19.65
C ILE A 36 -14.70 -1.88 -20.40
N PRO A 37 -13.80 -2.54 -21.14
CA PRO A 37 -14.14 -3.82 -21.76
C PRO A 37 -14.66 -4.72 -20.64
N GLN A 38 -15.82 -5.36 -20.82
CA GLN A 38 -16.42 -6.26 -19.81
C GLN A 38 -15.50 -7.42 -19.37
N HIS A 39 -14.37 -7.57 -20.05
CA HIS A 39 -13.28 -8.49 -19.77
C HIS A 39 -11.94 -7.76 -19.87
N SER A 40 -11.78 -6.65 -19.14
CA SER A 40 -10.49 -5.98 -19.12
C SER A 40 -9.45 -6.92 -18.50
N LYS A 41 -8.25 -6.97 -19.08
CA LYS A 41 -7.14 -7.74 -18.50
C LYS A 41 -6.94 -7.32 -17.04
N THR A 42 -7.10 -6.04 -16.72
CA THR A 42 -7.00 -5.50 -15.35
C THR A 42 -7.99 -6.15 -14.39
N GLU A 43 -9.27 -6.26 -14.75
CA GLU A 43 -10.28 -6.92 -13.89
C GLU A 43 -9.95 -8.40 -13.66
N SER A 44 -9.42 -9.10 -14.67
CA SER A 44 -9.02 -10.49 -14.49
C SER A 44 -7.82 -10.63 -13.54
N TRP A 45 -6.84 -9.73 -13.60
CA TRP A 45 -5.74 -9.67 -12.61
C TRP A 45 -6.23 -9.32 -11.21
N LEU A 46 -7.14 -8.36 -11.07
CA LEU A 46 -7.72 -7.98 -9.79
C LEU A 46 -8.53 -9.13 -9.18
N ALA A 47 -9.28 -9.88 -10.00
CA ALA A 47 -9.99 -11.07 -9.55
C ALA A 47 -9.03 -12.16 -9.03
N ILE A 48 -7.89 -12.39 -9.71
CA ILE A 48 -6.88 -13.36 -9.25
C ILE A 48 -6.32 -12.97 -7.87
N GLN A 49 -6.06 -11.68 -7.63
CA GLN A 49 -5.58 -11.20 -6.33
C GLN A 49 -6.66 -11.30 -5.25
N ARG A 50 -7.89 -10.81 -5.53
CA ARG A 50 -9.03 -10.86 -4.61
C ARG A 50 -9.35 -12.28 -4.18
N ASP A 51 -9.40 -13.20 -5.14
CA ASP A 51 -9.76 -14.59 -4.91
C ASP A 51 -8.57 -15.42 -4.39
N GLY A 52 -7.37 -14.83 -4.31
CA GLY A 52 -6.15 -15.53 -3.87
C GLY A 52 -5.77 -16.72 -4.77
N ARG A 53 -6.26 -16.78 -6.02
CA ARG A 53 -6.08 -17.95 -6.91
C ARG A 53 -4.62 -18.21 -7.29
N ALA A 54 -3.76 -17.20 -7.17
CA ALA A 54 -2.32 -17.32 -7.38
C ALA A 54 -1.52 -17.52 -6.08
N ALA A 55 -2.18 -17.66 -4.93
CA ALA A 55 -1.50 -17.94 -3.68
C ALA A 55 -0.84 -19.33 -3.73
N SER A 56 0.45 -19.41 -3.38
CA SER A 56 1.16 -20.68 -3.31
C SER A 56 0.56 -21.57 -2.22
N MET A 57 0.25 -22.82 -2.56
CA MET A 57 -0.13 -23.84 -1.57
C MET A 57 1.05 -24.34 -0.74
N LYS A 58 2.29 -24.10 -1.21
CA LYS A 58 3.50 -24.49 -0.48
C LYS A 58 3.77 -23.46 0.61
N LEU A 59 3.70 -23.91 1.86
CA LEU A 59 4.05 -23.09 3.02
C LEU A 59 5.56 -22.79 2.99
N GLN A 60 5.91 -21.55 2.71
CA GLN A 60 7.29 -21.08 2.81
C GLN A 60 7.58 -20.73 4.26
N ARG A 61 7.98 -21.73 5.05
CA ARG A 61 8.37 -21.55 6.45
C ARG A 61 9.87 -21.78 6.58
N ALA A 62 10.58 -20.77 7.08
CA ALA A 62 11.95 -20.95 7.55
C ALA A 62 11.93 -21.83 8.81
N THR A 63 12.82 -22.79 8.88
CA THR A 63 13.08 -23.54 10.12
C THR A 63 13.59 -22.57 11.19
N PRO A 64 13.46 -22.91 12.49
CA PRO A 64 14.02 -22.09 13.56
C PRO A 64 15.52 -21.81 13.38
N ALA A 65 16.29 -22.79 12.90
CA ALA A 65 17.71 -22.64 12.62
C ALA A 65 18.00 -21.63 11.48
N GLU A 66 17.27 -21.73 10.37
CA GLU A 66 17.40 -20.77 9.25
C GLU A 66 17.00 -19.36 9.67
N ARG A 67 15.98 -19.22 10.50
CA ARG A 67 15.56 -17.93 11.06
C ARG A 67 16.66 -17.31 11.93
N GLU A 68 17.30 -18.12 12.77
CA GLU A 68 18.41 -17.66 13.60
C GLU A 68 19.61 -17.26 12.75
N LEU A 69 19.99 -18.05 11.74
CA LEU A 69 21.08 -17.70 10.82
C LEU A 69 20.79 -16.40 10.04
N ALA A 70 19.55 -16.18 9.61
CA ALA A 70 19.16 -14.93 8.97
C ALA A 70 19.27 -13.74 9.94
N TYR A 71 18.92 -13.94 11.21
CA TYR A 71 19.07 -12.93 12.26
C TYR A 71 20.54 -12.61 12.53
N GLN A 72 21.40 -13.62 12.64
CA GLN A 72 22.85 -13.43 12.78
C GLN A 72 23.44 -12.65 11.60
N ARG A 73 23.10 -13.01 10.36
CA ARG A 73 23.54 -12.25 9.16
C ARG A 73 23.07 -10.79 9.20
N TRP A 74 21.87 -10.54 9.69
CA TRP A 74 21.36 -9.18 9.86
C TRP A 74 22.16 -8.40 10.90
N LEU A 75 22.50 -9.01 12.04
CA LEU A 75 23.38 -8.40 13.03
C LEU A 75 24.78 -8.12 12.45
N ASP A 76 25.35 -9.09 11.73
CA ASP A 76 26.65 -8.95 11.08
C ASP A 76 26.68 -7.81 10.05
N SER A 77 25.54 -7.49 9.42
CA SER A 77 25.47 -6.39 8.46
C SER A 77 25.80 -5.02 9.08
N TYR A 78 25.55 -4.83 10.38
CA TYR A 78 25.89 -3.60 11.09
C TYR A 78 27.39 -3.48 11.41
N SER A 79 28.13 -4.59 11.38
CA SER A 79 29.58 -4.60 11.60
C SER A 79 30.36 -4.10 10.39
N HIS A 80 29.71 -3.95 9.24
CA HIS A 80 30.35 -3.51 8.01
C HIS A 80 30.01 -2.05 7.76
N SER A 81 31.03 -1.19 7.76
CA SER A 81 30.86 0.23 7.41
C SER A 81 30.40 0.37 5.96
N ILE A 82 29.46 1.27 5.71
CA ILE A 82 29.11 1.68 4.35
C ILE A 82 30.35 2.36 3.75
N PRO A 83 30.87 1.89 2.61
CA PRO A 83 31.98 2.55 1.94
C PRO A 83 31.56 3.96 1.48
N GLU A 84 32.45 4.94 1.63
CA GLU A 84 32.23 6.30 1.09
C GLU A 84 32.13 6.31 -0.45
N PHE A 85 32.79 5.34 -1.09
CA PHE A 85 32.79 5.17 -2.53
C PHE A 85 32.58 3.70 -2.88
N TYR A 86 31.75 3.44 -3.89
CA TYR A 86 31.61 2.11 -4.47
C TYR A 86 32.70 1.93 -5.53
N GLU A 87 33.72 1.11 -5.26
CA GLU A 87 34.75 0.84 -6.26
C GLU A 87 34.13 0.05 -7.43
N GLN A 88 34.32 0.53 -8.65
CA GLN A 88 33.75 -0.09 -9.85
C GLN A 88 34.25 -1.53 -10.06
N GLU A 89 35.41 -1.88 -9.48
CA GLU A 89 36.02 -3.20 -9.55
C GLU A 89 35.49 -4.20 -8.49
N THR A 90 34.83 -3.73 -7.42
CA THR A 90 34.25 -4.62 -6.38
C THR A 90 32.84 -5.10 -6.72
N GLY A 91 32.15 -4.43 -7.65
CA GLY A 91 30.91 -4.91 -8.24
C GLY A 91 31.17 -5.98 -9.28
N GLY A 92 31.38 -7.23 -8.85
CA GLY A 92 31.51 -8.46 -9.64
C GLY A 92 31.73 -8.32 -11.15
N GLN A 93 32.90 -8.71 -11.65
CA GLN A 93 33.23 -8.66 -13.08
C GLN A 93 32.17 -9.37 -13.94
N MET A 94 31.46 -8.60 -14.76
CA MET A 94 30.61 -9.13 -15.81
C MET A 94 31.49 -9.48 -17.02
N SER A 95 31.92 -10.74 -17.13
CA SER A 95 32.57 -11.23 -18.36
C SER A 95 31.56 -11.19 -19.50
N THR A 96 31.59 -10.11 -20.28
CA THR A 96 30.83 -10.01 -21.53
C THR A 96 31.55 -10.86 -22.58
N GLY A 97 31.15 -12.12 -22.70
CA GLY A 97 31.63 -13.03 -23.74
C GLY A 97 31.08 -12.63 -25.11
N GLY A 98 31.68 -11.62 -25.72
CA GLY A 98 31.46 -11.24 -27.12
C GLY A 98 32.67 -11.60 -27.95
N SER A 99 32.68 -12.80 -28.53
CA SER A 99 33.63 -13.18 -29.58
C SER A 99 32.91 -13.06 -30.92
N ASN A 100 33.38 -12.15 -31.77
CA ASN A 100 33.12 -12.17 -33.22
C ASN A 100 34.23 -12.95 -33.91
#